data_AF-A0ABC9YYM5-F1
#
_entry.id   AF-A0ABC9YYM5-F1
#
_cell.length_a   1.000
_cell.length_b   1.000
_cell.length_c   1.000
_cell.angle_alpha   90.00
_cell.angle_beta   90.00
_cell.angle_gamma   90.00
#
_symmetry.space_group_name_H-M   'P 1'
#
loop_
_entity.id
_entity.type
_entity.pdbx_description
1 polymer ?
#
loop_
_entity_poly.entity_id
_entity_poly.type
_entity_poly.pdbx_seq_one_letter_code
_entity_poly.pdbx_strand_id
1 'polypeptide(L)'
;MTATAQQRADIIEAATRLFWYIDIRDWETFPSVFADEVTLDYSSIWGGEPSTVTPELIRADWEKFIGSFDATQHLLGNHLVTVDGDRAELTAVFQAVHFLANRFGSPRWTLGGLYRIGLHLVEGVGRSIPW
;
A
#
# COMPACT_ATOMS: atom_id res chain seq x y z
N MET A 1 4.66 -10.14 20.24
CA MET A 1 3.68 -9.93 21.34
C MET A 1 2.38 -9.37 20.75
N THR A 2 1.26 -9.36 21.48
CA THR A 2 0.03 -8.71 20.96
C THR A 2 0.24 -7.19 20.93
N ALA A 3 -0.03 -6.56 19.78
CA ALA A 3 0.10 -5.11 19.61
C ALA A 3 -0.81 -4.36 20.60
N THR A 4 -0.32 -3.23 21.13
CA THR A 4 -1.19 -2.29 21.85
C THR A 4 -2.25 -1.71 20.92
N ALA A 5 -3.34 -1.18 21.47
CA ALA A 5 -4.39 -0.54 20.69
C ALA A 5 -3.86 0.62 19.83
N GLN A 6 -2.95 1.44 20.38
CA GLN A 6 -2.33 2.55 19.65
C GLN A 6 -1.43 2.05 18.52
N GLN A 7 -0.57 1.05 18.80
CA GLN A 7 0.26 0.44 17.74
C GLN A 7 -0.62 -0.10 16.61
N ARG A 8 -1.70 -0.81 16.93
CA ARG A 8 -2.65 -1.31 15.93
C ARG A 8 -3.26 -0.17 15.11
N ALA A 9 -3.74 0.90 15.75
CA ALA A 9 -4.37 2.03 15.07
C ALA A 9 -3.41 2.71 14.09
N ASP A 10 -2.21 3.03 14.54
CA ASP A 10 -1.19 3.72 13.75
C ASP A 10 -0.63 2.84 12.60
N ILE A 11 -0.55 1.51 12.75
CA ILE A 11 -0.18 0.58 11.65
C ILE A 11 -1.27 0.57 10.58
N ILE A 12 -2.54 0.51 11.00
CA ILE A 12 -3.68 0.59 10.07
C ILE A 12 -3.70 1.96 9.39
N GLU A 13 -3.38 3.03 10.11
CA GLU A 13 -3.27 4.37 9.53
C GLU A 13 -2.18 4.45 8.47
N ALA A 14 -0.99 3.87 8.71
CA ALA A 14 0.09 3.84 7.72
C ALA A 14 -0.34 3.14 6.43
N ALA A 15 -0.97 1.96 6.54
CA ALA A 15 -1.54 1.28 5.37
C ALA A 15 -2.66 2.11 4.72
N THR A 16 -3.52 2.75 5.50
CA THR A 16 -4.58 3.62 4.97
C THR A 16 -4.00 4.78 4.17
N ARG A 17 -2.97 5.46 4.68
CA ARG A 17 -2.29 6.58 4.01
C ARG A 17 -1.66 6.15 2.69
N LEU A 18 -1.01 4.98 2.65
CA LEU A 18 -0.46 4.42 1.41
C LEU A 18 -1.52 4.38 0.31
N PHE A 19 -2.65 3.73 0.55
CA PHE A 19 -3.70 3.56 -0.46
C PHE A 19 -4.47 4.85 -0.73
N TRP A 20 -4.67 5.67 0.30
CA TRP A 20 -5.29 6.99 0.17
C TRP A 20 -4.53 7.88 -0.81
N TYR A 21 -3.22 8.06 -0.62
CA TYR A 21 -2.40 8.94 -1.47
C TYR A 21 -2.37 8.49 -2.93
N ILE A 22 -2.41 7.19 -3.20
CA ILE A 22 -2.52 6.65 -4.57
C ILE A 22 -3.86 7.04 -5.19
N ASP A 23 -4.95 6.79 -4.48
CA ASP A 23 -6.30 6.98 -5.01
C ASP A 23 -6.63 8.46 -5.24
N ILE A 24 -6.14 9.35 -4.38
CA ILE A 24 -6.28 10.81 -4.56
C ILE A 24 -5.18 11.44 -5.42
N ARG A 25 -4.18 10.64 -5.86
CA ARG A 25 -3.04 11.06 -6.68
C ARG A 25 -2.16 12.13 -6.03
N ASP A 26 -2.01 12.05 -4.72
CA ASP A 26 -1.06 12.89 -3.98
C ASP A 26 0.35 12.30 -4.11
N TRP A 27 0.91 12.39 -5.32
CA TRP A 27 2.23 11.84 -5.65
C TRP A 27 3.37 12.58 -4.95
N GLU A 28 3.12 13.79 -4.46
CA GLU A 28 4.09 14.57 -3.69
C GLU A 28 4.24 14.00 -2.27
N THR A 29 3.13 13.70 -1.59
CA THR A 29 3.15 13.12 -0.23
C THR A 29 3.36 11.61 -0.24
N PHE A 30 2.94 10.92 -1.29
CA PHE A 30 2.98 9.45 -1.39
C PHE A 30 4.30 8.79 -0.94
N PRO A 31 5.51 9.30 -1.30
CA PRO A 31 6.76 8.70 -0.85
C PRO A 31 6.94 8.66 0.68
N SER A 32 6.25 9.53 1.44
CA SER A 32 6.45 9.68 2.89
C SER A 32 5.98 8.47 3.72
N VAL A 33 5.27 7.51 3.12
CA VAL A 33 4.78 6.31 3.83
C VAL A 33 5.77 5.15 3.77
N PHE A 34 6.82 5.27 2.97
CA PHE A 34 7.79 4.21 2.70
C PHE A 34 9.05 4.36 3.54
N ALA A 35 9.75 3.25 3.73
CA ALA A 35 11.12 3.26 4.23
C ALA A 35 12.08 3.63 3.07
N ASP A 36 13.34 3.90 3.39
CA ASP A 36 14.37 4.22 2.39
C ASP A 36 14.52 3.12 1.31
N GLU A 37 14.25 1.87 1.70
CA GLU A 37 14.17 0.72 0.80
C GLU A 37 12.88 -0.06 1.07
N VAL A 38 12.21 -0.47 -0.01
CA VAL A 38 10.93 -1.19 0.04
C VAL A 38 11.00 -2.40 -0.86
N THR A 39 10.63 -3.56 -0.35
CA THR A 39 10.46 -4.77 -1.16
C THR A 39 9.03 -4.87 -1.67
N LEU A 40 8.83 -4.94 -2.98
CA LEU A 40 7.53 -5.17 -3.60
C LEU A 40 7.46 -6.58 -4.17
N ASP A 41 6.48 -7.35 -3.71
CA ASP A 41 6.18 -8.69 -4.21
C ASP A 41 4.85 -8.71 -4.96
N TYR A 42 4.94 -8.70 -6.29
CA TYR A 42 3.79 -8.87 -7.18
C TYR A 42 3.78 -10.23 -7.90
N SER A 43 4.56 -11.20 -7.42
CA SER A 43 4.67 -12.52 -8.04
C SER A 43 3.32 -13.21 -8.20
N SER A 44 2.38 -13.00 -7.26
CA SER A 44 1.02 -13.55 -7.32
C SER A 44 0.13 -12.94 -8.41
N ILE A 45 0.42 -11.72 -8.87
CA ILE A 45 -0.37 -11.00 -9.88
C ILE A 45 0.27 -11.12 -11.26
N TRP A 46 1.59 -10.90 -11.35
CA TRP A 46 2.33 -10.79 -12.61
C TRP A 46 3.33 -11.94 -12.87
N GLY A 47 3.57 -12.80 -11.89
CA GLY A 47 4.73 -13.69 -11.87
C GLY A 47 6.03 -12.93 -11.57
N GLY A 48 7.17 -13.62 -11.70
CA GLY A 48 8.49 -13.06 -11.39
C GLY A 48 8.86 -13.16 -9.91
N GLU A 49 9.90 -12.42 -9.53
CA GLU A 49 10.47 -12.41 -8.18
C GLU A 49 10.23 -11.05 -7.50
N PRO A 50 10.19 -11.00 -6.15
CA PRO A 50 10.16 -9.74 -5.41
C PRO A 50 11.33 -8.83 -5.77
N SER A 51 11.11 -7.51 -5.69
CA SER A 51 12.14 -6.51 -5.99
C SER A 51 12.25 -5.47 -4.87
N THR A 52 13.47 -5.10 -4.50
CA THR A 52 13.74 -4.02 -3.54
C THR A 52 14.06 -2.73 -4.29
N VAL A 53 13.33 -1.66 -3.99
CA VAL A 53 13.34 -0.39 -4.73
C VAL A 53 13.23 0.80 -3.76
N THR A 54 13.57 2.01 -4.24
CA THR A 54 13.45 3.24 -3.45
C THR A 54 12.05 3.87 -3.59
N PRO A 55 11.61 4.70 -2.63
CA PRO A 55 10.35 5.42 -2.72
C PRO A 55 10.20 6.27 -3.99
N GLU A 56 11.28 6.84 -4.51
CA GLU A 56 11.27 7.65 -5.73
C GLU A 56 10.95 6.80 -6.96
N LEU A 57 11.49 5.58 -7.03
CA LEU A 57 11.21 4.66 -8.12
C LEU A 57 9.77 4.15 -8.04
N ILE A 58 9.29 3.78 -6.84
CA ILE A 58 7.88 3.40 -6.62
C ILE A 58 6.96 4.50 -7.09
N ARG A 59 7.21 5.74 -6.65
CA ARG A 59 6.43 6.91 -7.07
C ARG A 59 6.43 7.04 -8.59
N ALA A 60 7.58 7.04 -9.24
CA ALA A 60 7.68 7.22 -10.69
C ALA A 60 6.89 6.15 -11.47
N ASP A 61 7.02 4.89 -11.05
CA ASP A 61 6.34 3.77 -11.70
C ASP A 61 4.82 3.78 -11.45
N TRP A 62 4.39 4.06 -10.22
CA TRP A 62 2.97 4.04 -9.86
C TRP A 62 2.25 5.29 -10.39
N GLU A 63 2.90 6.46 -10.38
CA GLU A 63 2.36 7.68 -11.02
C GLU A 63 2.10 7.43 -12.51
N LYS A 64 3.04 6.78 -13.21
CA LYS A 64 2.87 6.42 -14.62
C LYS A 64 1.77 5.38 -14.84
N PHE A 65 1.75 4.32 -14.03
CA PHE A 65 0.80 3.22 -14.20
C PHE A 65 -0.61 3.56 -13.71
N ILE A 66 -0.76 3.87 -12.41
CA ILE A 66 -2.04 4.21 -11.79
C ILE A 66 -2.58 5.53 -12.36
N GLY A 67 -1.71 6.50 -12.65
CA GLY A 67 -2.13 7.77 -13.27
C GLY A 67 -2.71 7.63 -14.67
N SER A 68 -2.53 6.48 -15.34
CA SER A 68 -3.12 6.21 -16.66
C SER A 68 -4.62 5.83 -16.61
N PHE A 69 -5.14 5.51 -15.43
CA PHE A 69 -6.58 5.34 -15.20
C PHE A 69 -7.26 6.71 -15.00
N ASP A 70 -8.59 6.76 -15.01
CA ASP A 70 -9.35 7.96 -14.63
C ASP A 70 -9.56 8.05 -13.12
N ALA A 71 -9.69 6.91 -12.45
CA ALA A 71 -9.79 6.80 -11.01
C ALA A 71 -9.37 5.41 -10.53
N THR A 72 -8.92 5.33 -9.29
CA THR A 72 -8.70 4.07 -8.57
C THR A 72 -9.38 4.13 -7.21
N GLN A 73 -9.70 2.96 -6.65
CA GLN A 73 -10.19 2.84 -5.29
C GLN A 73 -9.67 1.55 -4.68
N HIS A 74 -8.94 1.67 -3.58
CA HIS A 74 -8.43 0.58 -2.76
C HIS A 74 -9.17 0.56 -1.43
N LEU A 75 -9.98 -0.48 -1.22
CA LEU A 75 -10.68 -0.71 0.05
C LEU A 75 -9.99 -1.84 0.80
N LEU A 76 -9.45 -1.51 1.97
CA LEU A 76 -8.86 -2.48 2.89
C LEU A 76 -9.79 -2.76 4.06
N GLY A 77 -9.86 -4.03 4.46
CA GLY A 77 -10.69 -4.48 5.57
C GLY A 77 -10.06 -5.62 6.35
N ASN A 78 -10.75 -6.04 7.42
CA ASN A 78 -10.39 -7.20 8.25
C ASN A 78 -8.91 -7.21 8.69
N HIS A 79 -8.41 -6.06 9.14
CA HIS A 79 -7.01 -5.87 9.53
C HIS A 79 -6.60 -6.75 10.72
N LEU A 80 -5.63 -7.63 10.48
CA LEU A 80 -4.90 -8.41 11.49
C LEU A 80 -3.50 -7.82 11.63
N VAL A 81 -3.11 -7.47 12.86
CA VAL A 81 -1.82 -6.82 13.14
C VAL A 81 -1.04 -7.65 14.15
N THR A 82 0.21 -7.92 13.83
CA THR A 82 1.20 -8.51 14.74
C THR A 82 2.38 -7.56 14.91
N VAL A 83 2.95 -7.52 16.11
CA VAL A 83 4.12 -6.68 16.44
C VAL A 83 5.15 -7.52 17.16
N ASP A 84 6.40 -7.40 16.72
CA ASP A 84 7.57 -8.03 17.32
C ASP A 84 8.73 -7.03 17.38
N GLY A 85 9.00 -6.51 18.58
CA GLY A 85 10.00 -5.46 18.78
C GLY A 85 9.69 -4.20 17.96
N ASP A 86 10.60 -3.86 17.06
CA ASP A 86 10.54 -2.73 16.12
C ASP A 86 9.92 -3.11 14.76
N ARG A 87 9.39 -4.34 14.62
CA ARG A 87 8.75 -4.81 13.39
C ARG A 87 7.27 -5.06 13.59
N ALA A 88 6.49 -4.83 12.55
CA ALA A 88 5.09 -5.20 12.50
C ALA A 88 4.70 -5.80 11.16
N GLU A 89 3.64 -6.59 11.16
CA GLU A 89 2.96 -7.05 9.95
C GLU A 89 1.48 -6.71 10.04
N LEU A 90 0.94 -6.14 8.96
CA LEU A 90 -0.49 -6.00 8.74
C LEU A 90 -0.91 -6.96 7.62
N THR A 91 -1.85 -7.83 7.93
CA THR A 91 -2.60 -8.58 6.91
C THR A 91 -4.00 -7.99 6.79
N ALA A 92 -4.43 -7.70 5.56
CA ALA A 92 -5.76 -7.16 5.28
C ALA A 92 -6.35 -7.77 4.02
N VAL A 93 -7.67 -7.99 4.02
CA VAL A 93 -8.39 -8.26 2.77
C VAL A 93 -8.49 -6.96 1.99
N PHE A 94 -8.42 -7.03 0.67
CA PHE A 94 -8.60 -5.85 -0.17
C PHE A 94 -9.52 -6.11 -1.35
N GLN A 95 -10.13 -5.03 -1.81
CA GLN A 95 -10.64 -4.89 -3.17
C GLN A 95 -10.06 -3.62 -3.78
N ALA A 96 -9.42 -3.74 -4.95
CA ALA A 96 -8.92 -2.61 -5.72
C ALA A 96 -9.69 -2.51 -7.04
N VAL A 97 -10.21 -1.33 -7.36
CA VAL A 97 -10.95 -1.09 -8.61
C VAL A 97 -10.26 0.03 -9.37
N HIS A 98 -9.93 -0.22 -10.64
CA HIS A 98 -9.34 0.74 -11.55
C HIS A 98 -10.35 1.07 -12.64
N PHE A 99 -10.61 2.35 -12.85
CA PHE A 99 -11.61 2.85 -13.78
C PHE A 99 -10.95 3.54 -14.96
N LEU A 100 -11.36 3.17 -16.17
CA LEU A 100 -11.04 3.90 -17.38
C LEU A 100 -12.36 4.13 -18.12
N ALA A 101 -12.78 5.37 -18.31
CA ALA A 101 -14.03 5.72 -18.98
C ALA A 101 -13.89 5.54 -20.49
N ASN A 102 -14.94 5.02 -21.11
CA ASN A 102 -15.11 5.05 -22.55
C ASN A 102 -16.53 5.52 -22.91
N ARG A 103 -16.77 5.79 -24.20
CA ARG A 103 -18.04 6.31 -24.71
C ARG A 103 -19.27 5.44 -24.39
N PHE A 104 -19.06 4.16 -24.08
CA PHE A 104 -20.12 3.19 -23.78
C PHE A 104 -20.21 2.83 -22.29
N GLY A 105 -19.47 3.52 -21.42
CA GLY A 105 -19.32 3.25 -19.99
C GLY A 105 -17.84 3.08 -19.59
N SER A 106 -17.55 2.78 -18.32
CA SER A 106 -16.16 2.60 -17.87
C SER A 106 -15.80 1.12 -17.77
N PRO A 107 -14.84 0.57 -18.57
CA PRO A 107 -14.16 -0.66 -18.22
C PRO A 107 -13.60 -0.56 -16.80
N ARG A 108 -13.84 -1.62 -16.02
CA ARG A 108 -13.37 -1.75 -14.64
C ARG A 108 -12.43 -2.94 -14.58
N TRP A 109 -11.26 -2.72 -14.02
CA TRP A 109 -10.38 -3.79 -13.62
C TRP A 109 -10.42 -3.90 -12.10
N THR A 110 -10.98 -5.01 -11.63
CA THR A 110 -11.13 -5.30 -10.20
C THR A 110 -10.17 -6.40 -9.78
N LEU A 111 -9.44 -6.14 -8.71
CA LEU A 111 -8.61 -7.10 -8.00
C LEU A 111 -9.19 -7.33 -6.61
N GLY A 112 -9.00 -8.53 -6.08
CA GLY A 112 -9.29 -8.85 -4.70
C GLY A 112 -8.32 -9.89 -4.17
N GLY A 113 -8.05 -9.85 -2.87
CA GLY A 113 -7.09 -10.77 -2.26
C GLY A 113 -6.67 -10.32 -0.87
N LEU A 114 -5.42 -10.62 -0.53
CA LEU A 114 -4.79 -10.25 0.72
C LEU A 114 -3.58 -9.38 0.45
N TYR A 115 -3.46 -8.28 1.19
CA TYR A 115 -2.18 -7.62 1.40
C TYR A 115 -1.52 -8.19 2.63
N ARG A 116 -0.20 -8.37 2.56
CA ARG A 116 0.70 -8.51 3.71
C ARG A 116 1.70 -7.35 3.62
N ILE A 117 1.70 -6.49 4.62
CA ILE A 117 2.49 -5.27 4.66
C ILE A 117 3.39 -5.34 5.88
N GLY A 118 4.70 -5.32 5.65
CA GLY A 118 5.69 -5.11 6.69
C GLY A 118 5.76 -3.66 7.12
N LEU A 119 6.10 -3.41 8.38
CA LEU A 119 6.41 -2.07 8.88
C LEU A 119 7.62 -2.14 9.82
N HIS A 120 8.50 -1.14 9.71
CA HIS A 120 9.44 -0.79 10.77
C HIS A 120 8.83 0.31 11.64
N LEU A 121 8.84 0.10 12.95
CA LEU A 121 8.34 1.03 13.96
C LEU A 121 9.49 1.94 14.39
N VAL A 122 9.42 3.23 14.05
CA VAL A 122 10.44 4.22 14.44
C VAL A 122 9.92 5.00 15.66
N GLU A 123 10.77 5.19 16.68
CA GLU A 123 10.41 6.02 17.84
C GLU A 123 10.24 7.49 17.39
N GLY A 124 9.11 8.12 17.76
CA GLY A 124 8.93 9.56 17.60
C GLY A 124 8.23 10.06 16.33
N VAL A 125 7.14 9.39 15.88
CA VAL A 125 6.12 9.89 14.90
C VAL A 125 6.20 9.31 13.47
N GLY A 126 7.15 8.42 13.15
CA GLY A 126 7.25 7.79 11.82
C GLY A 126 7.00 6.28 11.81
N ARG A 127 6.17 5.79 10.90
CA ARG A 127 6.12 4.35 10.53
C ARG A 127 6.20 4.25 9.03
N SER A 128 7.07 3.37 8.58
CA SER A 128 7.44 3.27 7.18
C SER A 128 7.29 1.83 6.69
N ILE A 129 6.73 1.66 5.49
CA ILE A 129 6.50 0.36 4.86
C ILE A 129 7.79 -0.08 4.15
N PRO A 130 8.45 -1.19 4.54
CA PRO A 130 9.70 -1.68 3.98
C PRO A 130 9.54 -2.96 3.14
N TRP A 131 8.38 -3.63 3.15
CA TRP A 131 8.07 -4.81 2.33
C TRP A 131 6.58 -5.14 2.29
#